data_AF-A0A7W4PHZ6-F1
#
_entry.id   AF-A0A7W4PHZ6-F1
#
_cell.length_a   1.000
_cell.length_b   1.000
_cell.length_c   1.000
_cell.angle_alpha   90.00
_cell.angle_beta   90.00
_cell.angle_gamma   90.00
#
_symmetry.space_group_name_H-M   'P 1'
#
loop_
_entity.id
_entity.type
_entity.pdbx_description
1 polymer ?
#
loop_
_entity_poly.entity_id
_entity_poly.type
_entity_poly.pdbx_seq_one_letter_code
_entity_poly.pdbx_strand_id
1 'polypeptide(L)'
;MEEEQMIFIFSYGTLQKDEVQLSSFGRLLDGQNDILVGYRMSMVEITDPDVVRTSGSRFHPVVEASENDEDEVKGKVFTIIEAELADADRYEVSDYKRITVTLRSGRNAWVYVRA
;
A
#
# COMPACT_ATOMS: atom_id res chain seq x y z
N MET A 1 23.36 -3.74 -17.27
CA MET A 1 23.38 -3.42 -15.83
C MET A 1 22.00 -2.85 -15.59
N GLU A 2 21.10 -3.66 -15.04
CA GLU A 2 19.76 -3.17 -14.69
C GLU A 2 19.97 -2.13 -13.58
N GLU A 3 19.73 -0.86 -13.90
CA GLU A 3 19.58 0.14 -12.87
C GLU A 3 18.36 -0.29 -12.07
N GLU A 4 18.57 -0.85 -10.88
CA GLU A 4 17.48 -1.17 -9.96
C GLU A 4 16.77 0.13 -9.61
N GLN A 5 15.69 0.42 -10.34
CA GLN A 5 14.88 1.59 -10.08
C GLN A 5 14.27 1.43 -8.70
N MET A 6 14.63 2.35 -7.81
CA MET A 6 14.02 2.44 -6.49
C MET A 6 12.58 2.94 -6.65
N ILE A 7 11.66 2.13 -6.16
CA ILE A 7 10.24 2.39 -6.19
C ILE A 7 9.76 2.59 -4.77
N PHE A 8 8.86 3.54 -4.59
CA PHE A 8 8.20 3.76 -3.32
C PHE A 8 6.83 3.09 -3.33
N ILE A 9 6.49 2.41 -2.24
CA ILE A 9 5.18 1.79 -2.03
C ILE A 9 4.57 2.36 -0.74
N PHE A 10 3.43 3.04 -0.87
CA PHE A 10 2.68 3.54 0.27
C PHE A 10 1.75 2.45 0.79
N SER A 11 1.91 2.11 2.06
CA SER A 11 1.02 1.22 2.78
C SER A 11 0.37 1.90 3.97
N TYR A 12 -0.92 1.66 4.09
CA TYR A 12 -1.79 2.10 5.17
C TYR A 12 -2.34 0.90 5.97
N GLY A 13 -1.82 -0.31 5.72
CA GLY A 13 -2.37 -1.58 6.22
C GLY A 13 -1.33 -2.52 6.80
N THR A 14 -1.54 -3.83 6.64
CA THR A 14 -0.77 -4.90 7.29
C THR A 14 0.66 -5.04 6.79
N LEU A 15 1.02 -4.47 5.63
CA LEU A 15 2.41 -4.41 5.14
C LEU A 15 3.35 -3.68 6.11
N GLN A 16 2.80 -2.87 7.03
CA GLN A 16 3.57 -2.24 8.10
C GLN A 16 4.10 -3.23 9.13
N LYS A 17 3.63 -4.49 9.13
CA LYS A 17 4.10 -5.53 10.03
C LYS A 17 5.36 -6.18 9.49
N ASP A 18 6.37 -6.28 10.35
CA ASP A 18 7.67 -6.90 10.07
C ASP A 18 7.52 -8.33 9.49
N GLU A 19 6.60 -9.13 10.03
CA GLU A 19 6.35 -10.50 9.57
C GLU A 19 5.86 -10.55 8.11
N VAL A 20 5.02 -9.60 7.71
CA VAL A 20 4.51 -9.49 6.34
C VAL A 20 5.63 -9.07 5.40
N GLN A 21 6.46 -8.11 5.82
CA GLN A 21 7.62 -7.68 5.01
C GLN A 21 8.60 -8.81 4.79
N LEU A 22 8.93 -9.56 5.85
CA LEU A 22 9.81 -10.71 5.75
C LEU A 22 9.20 -11.84 4.91
N SER A 23 7.89 -12.07 4.99
CA SER A 23 7.24 -13.11 4.19
C SER A 23 7.11 -12.73 2.71
N SER A 24 6.90 -11.45 2.39
CA SER A 24 6.70 -10.99 1.01
C SER A 24 8.01 -10.63 0.30
N PHE A 25 8.94 -9.96 1.01
CA PHE A 25 10.20 -9.45 0.44
C PHE A 25 11.44 -10.19 0.95
N GLY A 26 11.33 -11.05 1.97
CA GLY A 26 12.48 -11.72 2.57
C GLY A 26 13.38 -10.80 3.42
N ARG A 27 13.06 -9.51 3.51
CA ARG A 27 13.78 -8.50 4.28
C ARG A 27 12.83 -7.43 4.83
N LEU A 28 13.28 -6.70 5.84
CA LEU A 28 12.57 -5.51 6.30
C LEU A 28 12.78 -4.36 5.32
N LEU A 29 11.71 -3.66 5.01
CA LEU A 29 11.73 -2.51 4.11
C LEU A 29 11.99 -1.22 4.88
N ASP A 30 12.73 -0.29 4.26
CA ASP A 30 12.92 1.03 4.86
C ASP A 30 11.61 1.84 4.74
N GLY A 31 10.89 1.90 5.86
CA GLY A 31 9.58 2.53 5.98
C GLY A 31 9.67 3.90 6.64
N GLN A 32 9.28 4.94 5.92
CA GLN A 32 9.16 6.30 6.45
C GLN A 32 7.69 6.66 6.64
N ASN A 33 7.36 7.38 7.70
CA ASN A 33 6.00 7.89 7.89
C ASN A 33 5.73 8.95 6.82
N ASP A 34 4.63 8.80 6.09
CA ASP A 34 4.22 9.74 5.06
C ASP A 34 2.70 9.88 5.03
N ILE A 35 2.23 10.88 4.30
CA ILE A 35 0.83 11.28 4.27
C ILE A 35 0.39 11.35 2.82
N LEU A 36 -0.66 10.61 2.49
CA LEU A 36 -1.30 10.68 1.19
C LEU A 36 -2.38 11.76 1.23
N VAL A 37 -2.17 12.85 0.49
CA VAL A 37 -3.09 14.01 0.43
C VAL A 37 -4.04 13.91 -0.76
N GLY A 38 -5.25 14.45 -0.63
CA GLY A 38 -6.31 14.32 -1.65
C GLY A 38 -6.94 12.93 -1.69
N TYR A 39 -6.72 12.13 -0.65
CA TYR A 39 -7.37 10.83 -0.48
C TYR A 39 -7.92 10.74 0.93
N ARG A 40 -9.03 10.02 1.06
CA ARG A 40 -9.60 9.68 2.36
C ARG A 40 -9.54 8.18 2.58
N MET A 41 -9.38 7.79 3.85
CA MET A 41 -9.44 6.40 4.26
C MET A 41 -10.86 6.10 4.70
N SER A 42 -11.54 5.21 3.99
CA SER A 42 -12.87 4.72 4.32
C SER A 42 -12.79 3.26 4.73
N MET A 43 -13.64 2.83 5.65
CA MET A 43 -13.77 1.40 5.98
C MET A 43 -14.79 0.77 5.04
N VAL A 44 -14.36 -0.10 4.14
CA VAL A 44 -15.28 -0.92 3.35
C VAL A 44 -15.44 -2.28 3.98
N GLU A 45 -16.68 -2.76 3.97
CA GLU A 45 -16.97 -4.15 4.28
C GLU A 45 -16.48 -5.02 3.11
N ILE A 46 -15.45 -5.80 3.37
CA ILE A 46 -15.04 -6.86 2.48
C ILE A 46 -15.98 -8.03 2.68
N THR A 47 -16.79 -8.29 1.66
CA THR A 47 -17.65 -9.45 1.56
C THR A 47 -16.91 -10.67 1.01
N ASP A 48 -15.69 -10.48 0.51
CA ASP A 48 -14.87 -11.56 -0.01
C ASP A 48 -14.35 -12.47 1.13
N PRO A 49 -14.74 -13.76 1.16
CA PRO A 49 -14.41 -14.66 2.25
C PRO A 49 -12.92 -15.00 2.34
N ASP A 50 -12.16 -14.95 1.24
CA ASP A 50 -10.73 -15.24 1.25
C ASP A 50 -9.92 -14.07 1.83
N VAL A 51 -10.32 -12.84 1.51
CA VAL A 51 -9.71 -11.64 2.06
C VAL A 51 -10.07 -11.46 3.54
N VAL A 52 -11.33 -11.73 3.92
CA VAL A 52 -11.74 -11.74 5.35
C VAL A 52 -10.95 -12.77 6.14
N ARG A 53 -10.70 -13.95 5.58
CA ARG A 53 -9.93 -15.01 6.24
C ARG A 53 -8.46 -14.63 6.41
N THR A 54 -7.87 -13.99 5.41
CA THR A 54 -6.45 -13.59 5.43
C THR A 54 -6.20 -12.40 6.36
N SER A 55 -7.13 -11.44 6.39
CA SER A 55 -7.01 -10.23 7.20
C SER A 55 -7.60 -10.36 8.61
N GLY A 56 -8.51 -11.32 8.81
CA GLY A 56 -9.20 -11.55 10.08
C GLY A 56 -10.24 -10.48 10.44
N SER A 57 -10.48 -9.48 9.58
CA SER A 57 -11.45 -8.41 9.79
C SER A 57 -12.34 -8.21 8.56
N ARG A 58 -13.65 -8.05 8.77
CA ARG A 58 -14.60 -7.75 7.68
C ARG A 58 -14.49 -6.31 7.19
N PHE A 59 -13.98 -5.41 8.01
CA PHE A 59 -13.77 -4.02 7.65
C PHE A 59 -12.31 -3.81 7.27
N HIS A 60 -12.09 -3.36 6.05
CA HIS A 60 -10.75 -2.97 5.60
C HIS A 60 -10.72 -1.47 5.37
N PRO A 61 -9.67 -0.79 5.85
CA PRO A 61 -9.39 0.55 5.35
C PRO A 61 -9.16 0.43 3.84
N VAL A 62 -9.76 1.30 3.07
CA VAL A 62 -9.45 1.54 1.66
C VAL A 62 -9.24 3.01 1.47
N VAL A 63 -8.30 3.33 0.59
CA VAL A 63 -8.06 4.71 0.18
C VAL A 63 -8.87 4.98 -1.07
N GLU A 64 -9.67 6.03 -1.04
CA GLU A 64 -10.38 6.54 -2.21
C GLU A 64 -9.95 7.98 -2.45
N ALA A 65 -9.87 8.37 -3.73
CA ALA A 65 -9.60 9.75 -4.09
C ALA A 65 -10.73 10.62 -3.54
N SER A 66 -10.37 11.64 -2.76
CA SER A 66 -11.34 12.61 -2.25
C SER A 66 -11.34 13.83 -3.15
N GLU A 67 -12.50 14.48 -3.29
CA GLU A 67 -12.59 15.79 -3.96
C GLU A 67 -12.05 16.93 -3.06
N ASN A 68 -11.72 16.62 -1.80
CA ASN A 68 -11.18 17.60 -0.87
C ASN A 68 -9.68 17.37 -0.64
N ASP A 69 -8.86 18.34 -1.02
CA ASP A 69 -7.39 18.31 -0.83
C ASP A 69 -6.98 18.36 0.65
N GLU A 70 -7.90 18.72 1.56
CA GLU A 70 -7.69 18.66 3.01
C GLU A 70 -7.75 17.23 3.55
N ASP A 71 -8.33 16.27 2.81
CA ASP A 71 -8.33 14.88 3.22
C ASP A 71 -6.93 14.28 3.11
N GLU A 72 -6.51 13.65 4.21
CA GLU A 72 -5.19 13.06 4.32
C GLU A 72 -5.24 11.67 4.97
N VAL A 73 -4.55 10.71 4.35
CA VAL A 73 -4.36 9.36 4.90
C VAL A 73 -2.94 9.22 5.40
N LYS A 74 -2.83 8.95 6.71
CA LYS A 74 -1.54 8.69 7.36
C LYS A 74 -1.16 7.24 7.18
N GLY A 75 0.06 7.00 6.72
CA GLY A 75 0.58 5.65 6.53
C GLY A 75 2.10 5.65 6.54
N LYS A 76 2.68 4.61 5.95
CA LYS A 76 4.12 4.48 5.74
C LYS A 76 4.43 4.27 4.28
N VAL A 77 5.44 4.97 3.80
CA VAL A 77 6.04 4.73 2.50
C VAL A 77 7.27 3.84 2.67
N PHE A 78 7.32 2.73 1.96
CA PHE A 78 8.45 1.81 1.95
C PHE A 78 9.23 1.98 0.65
N THR A 79 10.55 1.79 0.73
CA THR A 79 11.43 1.79 -0.44
C THR A 79 11.74 0.36 -0.86
N ILE A 80 11.37 0.01 -2.08
CA ILE A 80 11.59 -1.30 -2.72
C ILE A 80 12.30 -1.10 -4.06
N ILE A 81 12.78 -2.17 -4.68
CA ILE A 81 13.29 -2.15 -6.06
C ILE A 81 12.22 -2.65 -7.04
N GLU A 82 12.36 -2.32 -8.32
CA GLU A 82 11.45 -2.79 -9.37
C GLU A 82 11.30 -4.32 -9.41
N ALA A 83 12.37 -5.07 -9.14
CA ALA A 83 12.30 -6.53 -9.06
C ALA A 83 11.39 -7.03 -7.93
N GLU A 84 11.37 -6.32 -6.79
CA GLU A 84 10.52 -6.63 -5.63
C GLU A 84 9.07 -6.18 -5.81
N LEU A 85 8.82 -5.27 -6.74
CA LEU A 85 7.46 -4.81 -7.06
C LEU A 85 6.59 -5.99 -7.53
N ALA A 86 7.17 -6.94 -8.27
CA ALA A 86 6.47 -8.14 -8.69
C ALA A 86 6.08 -9.05 -7.50
N ASP A 87 6.89 -9.11 -6.45
CA ASP A 87 6.56 -9.84 -5.23
C ASP A 87 5.48 -9.11 -4.41
N ALA A 88 5.50 -7.78 -4.40
CA ALA A 88 4.42 -6.97 -3.84
C ALA A 88 3.09 -7.18 -4.58
N ASP A 89 3.12 -7.16 -5.93
CA ASP A 89 1.96 -7.43 -6.78
C ASP A 89 1.43 -8.88 -6.57
N ARG A 90 2.31 -9.85 -6.27
CA ARG A 90 1.91 -11.23 -5.94
C ARG A 90 1.28 -11.36 -4.54
N TYR A 91 1.70 -10.53 -3.59
CA TYR A 91 1.14 -10.51 -2.24
C TYR A 91 -0.24 -9.86 -2.21
N GLU A 92 -0.41 -8.72 -2.89
CA GLU A 92 -1.71 -8.03 -3.06
C GLU A 92 -2.50 -8.72 -4.19
N VAL A 93 -3.05 -9.89 -3.88
CA VAL A 93 -3.86 -10.76 -4.77
C VAL A 93 -4.90 -9.96 -5.58
N SER A 94 -5.24 -10.46 -6.77
CA SER A 94 -5.97 -9.88 -7.93
C SER A 94 -7.11 -8.86 -7.75
N ASP A 95 -7.62 -8.61 -6.55
CA ASP A 95 -8.70 -7.65 -6.26
C ASP A 95 -8.21 -6.22 -5.94
N TYR A 96 -6.88 -6.03 -5.83
CA TYR A 96 -6.28 -4.73 -5.58
C TYR A 96 -5.58 -4.18 -6.82
N LYS A 97 -5.92 -2.94 -7.18
CA LYS A 97 -5.30 -2.18 -8.25
C LYS A 97 -4.21 -1.29 -7.69
N ARG A 98 -3.01 -1.42 -8.24
CA ARG A 98 -1.91 -0.52 -7.95
C ARG A 98 -2.10 0.80 -8.71
N ILE A 99 -2.10 1.92 -7.99
CA ILE A 99 -2.13 3.27 -8.56
C ILE A 99 -0.92 4.07 -8.07
N THR A 100 -0.43 4.98 -8.90
CA THR A 100 0.64 5.91 -8.49
C THR A 100 0.00 7.15 -7.87
N VAL A 101 0.50 7.55 -6.72
CA VAL A 101 0.04 8.73 -5.97
C VAL A 101 1.21 9.59 -5.53
N THR A 102 0.99 10.88 -5.43
CA THR A 102 1.97 11.82 -4.88
C THR A 102 1.68 12.03 -3.40
N LEU A 103 2.66 11.70 -2.57
CA LEU A 103 2.58 11.89 -1.12
C LEU A 103 2.85 13.35 -0.75
N ARG A 104 2.52 13.74 0.48
CA ARG A 104 2.77 15.09 1.03
C ARG A 104 4.26 15.42 1.04
N SER A 105 5.12 14.43 1.17
CA SER A 105 6.57 14.59 1.02
C SER A 105 7.03 15.01 -0.39
N GLY A 106 6.13 14.98 -1.38
CA GLY A 106 6.43 15.21 -2.80
C GLY A 106 6.95 13.98 -3.53
N ARG A 107 7.01 12.82 -2.87
CA ARG A 107 7.43 11.55 -3.47
C ARG A 107 6.27 10.87 -4.18
N ASN A 108 6.55 10.29 -5.34
CA ASN A 108 5.61 9.41 -6.03
C ASN A 108 5.74 8.00 -5.46
N ALA A 109 4.65 7.48 -4.91
CA ALA A 109 4.58 6.14 -4.38
C ALA A 109 3.42 5.37 -5.01
N TRP A 110 3.56 4.05 -5.06
CA TRP A 110 2.50 3.16 -5.45
C TRP A 110 1.65 2.80 -4.24
N VAL A 111 0.34 2.92 -4.37
CA VAL A 111 -0.61 2.48 -3.36
C VAL A 111 -1.52 1.44 -3.99
N TYR A 112 -1.86 0.42 -3.20
CA TYR A 112 -2.83 -0.59 -3.60
C TYR A 112 -4.21 -0.15 -3.10
N VAL A 113 -5.13 0.05 -4.04
CA VAL A 113 -6.52 0.40 -3.79
C VAL A 113 -7.41 -0.69 -4.36
N ARG A 114 -8.51 -1.01 -3.70
CA ARG A 114 -9.45 -2.00 -4.23
C ARG A 114 -10.06 -1.49 -5.55
N ALA A 115 -10.09 -2.34 -6.59
CA ALA A 115 -10.66 -2.02 -7.90
C ALA A 115 -12.19 -2.04 -7.90
#